data_AF-A0A8J9WNB8-F1
#
_entry.id   AF-A0A8J9WNB8-F1
#
_cell.length_a   1.000
_cell.length_b   1.000
_cell.length_c   1.000
_cell.angle_alpha   90.00
_cell.angle_beta   90.00
_cell.angle_gamma   90.00
#
_symmetry.space_group_name_H-M   'P 1'
#
loop_
_entity.id
_entity.type
_entity.pdbx_description
1 polymer ?
#
loop_
_entity_poly.entity_id
_entity_poly.type
_entity_poly.pdbx_seq_one_letter_code
_entity_poly.pdbx_strand_id
1 'polypeptide(L)'
;MDRKLGGFLCAVFVVLALSLQETLCLNTCRQDPSAASHFCGLPYTLSNFQGYYACNKTVQVGRPDSKEQLLALIKNFARVKGVGVGHSWSQGFFCAGDDADSIDIVLTELPSTRRINALPKLSWLGDLYDSSFPIHVDEDAQTVTVDGGVQTRVLLDYLATHITAKGPMGWTLPSFSWYIDQTVAGAVATATHGSSMKYGSLSGQVLELEVALANGTLATFSPASNPHLFAALQVSVGRLGIITQVKLPIKAQKAVKRSLDTMSMDIFTQQLIQVEQKYKAALQSGDEGAIFKALEPVEAVQAFIFPVSGDLWKVSYQLVATTSLDSTSELAGVVDTEKYYQSITTDGTTSGPPKIPGAFAQTASPAQGGSIFIHIFNATGWDLLGKALLYPLVAPGVYSARKSYLTQADLSSAFMADLDPYDQYEVSVTMDKAGTCLAGAIEVWKSGASEGMRVPGLIRFVSEETPYLSNSNGGARMFVNLEDHVSHTLKKPNLEFERVVRYFVEECDARLHWGKAGWPFLEPCFDGAAHYAQWCDFGCAVEELDPSGKFRTESNAWSWRATQNGVDVPLQQCCTPTGFSSQCTCAPRTDRTGCPAPGTILHIVAD
;
A
#
# COMPACT_ATOMS: atom_id res chain seq x y z
N MET A 1 -18.66 -40.96 17.13
CA MET A 1 -17.19 -40.93 16.97
C MET A 1 -16.66 -39.51 17.17
N ASP A 2 -17.37 -38.67 17.94
CA ASP A 2 -17.33 -37.20 17.79
C ASP A 2 -16.71 -36.42 18.95
N ARG A 3 -16.07 -37.09 19.92
CA ARG A 3 -15.34 -36.40 21.00
C ARG A 3 -13.83 -36.36 20.80
N LYS A 4 -13.27 -37.22 19.94
CA LYS A 4 -11.82 -37.27 19.68
C LYS A 4 -11.38 -36.29 18.59
N LEU A 5 -12.25 -35.96 17.63
CA LEU A 5 -11.96 -34.95 16.59
C LEU A 5 -11.99 -33.52 17.16
N GLY A 6 -12.98 -33.21 18.02
CA GLY A 6 -13.10 -31.90 18.67
C GLY A 6 -11.96 -31.58 19.64
N GLY A 7 -11.40 -32.59 20.31
CA GLY A 7 -10.22 -32.43 21.18
C GLY A 7 -8.92 -32.23 20.41
N PHE A 8 -8.77 -32.84 19.23
CA PHE A 8 -7.59 -32.69 18.40
C PHE A 8 -7.55 -31.32 17.70
N LEU A 9 -8.69 -30.84 17.18
CA LEU A 9 -8.80 -29.48 16.64
C LEU A 9 -8.53 -28.42 17.71
N CYS A 10 -9.11 -28.55 18.90
CA CYS A 10 -8.89 -27.60 19.99
C CYS A 10 -7.42 -27.59 20.48
N ALA A 11 -6.76 -28.75 20.52
CA ALA A 11 -5.33 -28.84 20.85
C ALA A 11 -4.42 -28.24 19.76
N VAL A 12 -4.76 -28.40 18.48
CA VAL A 12 -4.05 -27.74 17.37
C VAL A 12 -4.24 -26.22 17.45
N PHE A 13 -5.45 -25.73 17.72
CA PHE A 13 -5.74 -24.30 17.91
C PHE A 13 -5.02 -23.69 19.12
N VAL A 14 -4.95 -24.42 20.24
CA VAL A 14 -4.25 -23.96 21.46
C VAL A 14 -2.74 -24.02 21.28
N VAL A 15 -2.20 -25.03 20.58
CA VAL A 15 -0.76 -25.08 20.26
C VAL A 15 -0.37 -24.02 19.23
N LEU A 16 -1.21 -23.69 18.25
CA LEU A 16 -1.00 -22.55 17.34
C LEU A 16 -1.11 -21.21 18.07
N ALA A 17 -2.11 -21.03 18.93
CA ALA A 17 -2.29 -19.79 19.69
C ALA A 17 -1.21 -19.58 20.78
N LEU A 18 -0.72 -20.66 21.40
CA LEU A 18 0.36 -20.59 22.39
C LEU A 18 1.74 -20.59 21.73
N SER A 19 1.94 -21.23 20.57
CA SER A 19 3.19 -21.09 19.80
C SER A 19 3.31 -19.69 19.17
N LEU A 20 2.19 -19.03 18.89
CA LEU A 20 2.14 -17.61 18.54
C LEU A 20 2.59 -16.68 19.69
N GLN A 21 2.51 -17.14 20.95
CA GLN A 21 2.95 -16.36 22.12
C GLN A 21 4.33 -16.75 22.65
N GLU A 22 4.74 -18.02 22.53
CA GLU A 22 5.96 -18.54 23.17
C GLU A 22 7.10 -18.93 22.24
N THR A 23 6.91 -18.90 20.91
CA THR A 23 8.06 -18.91 20.01
C THR A 23 8.67 -17.52 19.99
N LEU A 24 9.43 -17.25 21.06
CA LEU A 24 10.53 -16.30 21.12
C LEU A 24 11.55 -16.67 20.03
N CYS A 25 11.17 -16.51 18.77
CA CYS A 25 12.13 -16.40 17.70
C CYS A 25 12.87 -15.09 17.96
N LEU A 26 14.08 -15.25 18.49
CA LEU A 26 15.25 -14.40 18.33
C LEU A 26 15.56 -14.15 16.84
N ASN A 27 14.56 -13.80 16.03
CA ASN A 27 14.77 -13.27 14.71
C ASN A 27 15.20 -11.83 14.94
N THR A 28 16.51 -11.69 15.18
CA THR A 28 17.22 -10.44 14.97
C THR A 28 16.76 -9.91 13.62
N CYS A 29 16.00 -8.81 13.63
CA CYS A 29 15.36 -8.30 12.43
C CYS A 29 16.42 -7.56 11.60
N ARG A 30 17.48 -8.26 11.21
CA ARG A 30 18.70 -7.67 10.69
C ARG A 30 18.71 -7.87 9.19
N GLN A 31 19.00 -6.79 8.49
CA GLN A 31 19.61 -6.79 7.15
C GLN A 31 21.00 -7.46 7.23
N ASP A 32 21.05 -8.69 7.76
CA ASP A 32 22.22 -9.54 7.85
C ASP A 32 22.32 -10.29 6.51
N PRO A 33 23.49 -10.31 5.84
CA PRO A 33 23.69 -11.07 4.61
C PRO A 33 23.47 -12.58 4.77
N SER A 34 23.36 -13.09 6.01
CA SER A 34 22.96 -14.46 6.34
C SER A 34 21.48 -14.61 6.71
N ALA A 35 20.69 -13.53 6.70
CA ALA A 35 19.27 -13.58 6.99
C ALA A 35 18.56 -14.46 5.96
N ALA A 36 17.97 -15.55 6.45
CA ALA A 36 17.18 -16.48 5.64
C ALA A 36 15.75 -15.97 5.37
N SER A 37 15.38 -14.80 5.90
CA SER A 37 14.00 -14.30 5.90
C SER A 37 13.86 -12.95 5.21
N HIS A 38 12.75 -12.78 4.49
CA HIS A 38 12.48 -11.65 3.59
C HIS A 38 12.02 -10.35 4.29
N PHE A 39 11.89 -10.37 5.61
CA PHE A 39 10.92 -9.53 6.33
C PHE A 39 11.46 -8.21 6.88
N CYS A 40 12.78 -8.01 6.95
CA CYS A 40 13.39 -6.85 7.63
C CYS A 40 14.09 -5.89 6.64
N GLY A 41 13.58 -5.84 5.40
CA GLY A 41 14.26 -5.24 4.25
C GLY A 41 14.76 -6.33 3.32
N LEU A 42 14.84 -6.02 2.02
CA LEU A 42 15.25 -6.98 1.02
C LEU A 42 16.61 -7.58 1.43
N PRO A 43 16.75 -8.91 1.43
CA PRO A 43 18.09 -9.49 1.31
C PRO A 43 18.74 -8.90 0.05
N TYR A 44 20.00 -9.25 -0.24
CA TYR A 44 20.63 -8.92 -1.53
C TYR A 44 19.88 -9.49 -2.76
N THR A 45 18.66 -9.97 -2.62
CA THR A 45 17.76 -10.46 -3.67
C THR A 45 16.62 -9.48 -3.85
N LEU A 46 16.52 -8.93 -5.05
CA LEU A 46 15.44 -8.02 -5.39
C LEU A 46 14.21 -8.85 -5.72
N SER A 47 13.24 -8.91 -4.80
CA SER A 47 11.96 -9.60 -4.97
C SER A 47 10.91 -8.96 -4.09
N ASN A 48 9.66 -9.38 -4.22
CA ASN A 48 8.67 -9.03 -3.22
C ASN A 48 8.92 -9.80 -1.91
N PHE A 49 8.20 -9.40 -0.86
CA PHE A 49 8.28 -9.96 0.49
C PHE A 49 7.99 -11.48 0.58
N GLN A 50 7.45 -12.09 -0.48
CA GLN A 50 7.15 -13.53 -0.57
C GLN A 50 8.11 -14.30 -1.48
N GLY A 51 8.99 -13.61 -2.22
CA GLY A 51 9.92 -14.24 -3.16
C GLY A 51 9.35 -14.58 -4.55
N TYR A 52 8.06 -14.34 -4.81
CA TYR A 52 7.37 -14.74 -6.05
C TYR A 52 7.54 -13.75 -7.22
N TYR A 53 8.04 -12.54 -6.96
CA TYR A 53 8.17 -11.49 -7.98
C TYR A 53 9.63 -11.04 -8.14
N ALA A 54 10.57 -11.98 -8.26
CA ALA A 54 12.00 -11.65 -8.30
C ALA A 54 12.39 -10.82 -9.55
N CYS A 55 13.21 -9.79 -9.36
CA CYS A 55 13.88 -9.10 -10.46
C CYS A 55 14.92 -10.01 -11.12
N ASN A 56 15.33 -9.67 -12.34
CA ASN A 56 16.42 -10.39 -13.00
C ASN A 56 17.69 -10.29 -12.14
N LYS A 57 18.38 -11.42 -11.92
CA LYS A 57 19.60 -11.52 -11.11
C LYS A 57 20.76 -10.61 -11.56
N THR A 58 20.73 -10.10 -12.79
CA THR A 58 21.74 -9.18 -13.32
C THR A 58 21.59 -7.75 -12.81
N VAL A 59 20.37 -7.36 -12.41
CA VAL A 59 20.09 -6.04 -11.84
C VAL A 59 20.95 -5.83 -10.60
N GLN A 60 21.57 -4.66 -10.49
CA GLN A 60 22.43 -4.30 -9.35
C GLN A 60 21.59 -3.85 -8.16
N VAL A 61 22.14 -4.03 -6.96
CA VAL A 61 21.58 -3.51 -5.70
C VAL A 61 22.37 -2.27 -5.28
N GLY A 62 21.69 -1.13 -5.18
CA GLY A 62 22.26 0.14 -4.74
C GLY A 62 22.12 0.35 -3.24
N ARG A 63 23.23 0.60 -2.55
CA ARG A 63 23.30 0.91 -1.11
C ARG A 63 24.21 2.11 -0.87
N PRO A 64 23.72 3.33 -1.17
CA PRO A 64 24.55 4.51 -1.07
C PRO A 64 24.87 4.85 0.40
N ASP A 65 26.10 5.24 0.67
CA ASP A 65 26.60 5.68 1.99
C ASP A 65 26.39 7.18 2.25
N SER A 66 25.83 7.90 1.27
CA SER A 66 25.67 9.36 1.27
C SER A 66 24.63 9.79 0.23
N LYS A 67 24.07 11.00 0.36
CA LYS A 67 23.19 11.56 -0.67
C LYS A 67 23.95 11.77 -1.99
N GLU A 68 25.23 12.13 -1.92
CA GLU A 68 26.10 12.30 -3.08
C GLU A 68 26.29 10.98 -3.84
N GLN A 69 26.52 9.87 -3.13
CA GLN A 69 26.63 8.55 -3.75
C GLN A 69 25.29 8.09 -4.34
N LEU A 70 24.14 8.38 -3.69
CA LEU A 70 22.81 8.13 -4.26
C LEU A 70 22.65 8.80 -5.63
N LEU A 71 22.98 10.10 -5.71
CA LEU A 71 22.87 10.87 -6.94
C LEU A 71 23.87 10.38 -8.02
N ALA A 72 25.07 9.95 -7.61
CA ALA A 72 26.04 9.37 -8.52
C ALA A 72 25.55 8.03 -9.11
N LEU A 73 24.96 7.16 -8.30
CA LEU A 73 24.32 5.92 -8.80
C LEU A 73 23.22 6.24 -9.82
N ILE A 74 22.36 7.22 -9.53
CA ILE A 74 21.32 7.63 -10.48
C ILE A 74 21.92 8.10 -11.81
N LYS A 75 23.02 8.87 -11.79
CA LYS A 75 23.68 9.31 -13.03
C LYS A 75 24.28 8.16 -13.83
N ASN A 76 24.91 7.21 -13.14
CA ASN A 76 25.76 6.19 -13.77
C ASN A 76 24.97 5.03 -14.39
N PHE A 77 23.77 4.73 -13.90
CA PHE A 77 22.97 3.61 -14.39
C PHE A 77 21.93 4.05 -15.41
N ALA A 78 21.75 3.28 -16.48
CA ALA A 78 20.76 3.58 -17.51
C ALA A 78 19.34 3.48 -16.94
N ARG A 79 19.15 2.58 -15.97
CA ARG A 79 17.87 2.23 -15.36
C ARG A 79 17.96 2.24 -13.85
N VAL A 80 17.00 2.88 -13.20
CA VAL A 80 17.03 3.07 -11.74
C VAL A 80 15.63 2.92 -11.15
N LYS A 81 15.54 2.24 -10.00
CA LYS A 81 14.37 2.26 -9.11
C LYS A 81 14.78 2.49 -7.67
N GLY A 82 13.90 3.14 -6.91
CA GLY A 82 13.99 3.16 -5.45
C GLY A 82 13.13 2.03 -4.90
N VAL A 83 13.71 1.16 -4.07
CA VAL A 83 13.01 0.03 -3.46
C VAL A 83 12.98 0.18 -1.95
N GLY A 84 11.80 -0.03 -1.36
CA GLY A 84 11.62 -0.04 0.09
C GLY A 84 11.90 -1.42 0.66
N VAL A 85 10.82 -2.10 1.06
CA VAL A 85 10.85 -3.40 1.75
C VAL A 85 10.21 -4.53 0.93
N GLY A 86 9.87 -4.29 -0.34
CA GLY A 86 9.34 -5.32 -1.22
C GLY A 86 7.86 -5.69 -1.00
N HIS A 87 7.05 -4.90 -0.30
CA HIS A 87 5.61 -5.19 -0.09
C HIS A 87 4.69 -4.80 -1.26
N SER A 88 5.22 -4.78 -2.49
CA SER A 88 4.41 -4.63 -3.69
C SER A 88 4.35 -5.96 -4.43
N TRP A 89 3.21 -6.23 -5.05
CA TRP A 89 3.05 -7.34 -6.01
C TRP A 89 3.26 -6.90 -7.46
N SER A 90 3.57 -5.62 -7.71
CA SER A 90 3.81 -5.14 -9.06
C SER A 90 5.31 -5.12 -9.35
N GLN A 91 5.82 -6.20 -9.96
CA GLN A 91 7.23 -6.34 -10.34
C GLN A 91 7.73 -5.14 -11.15
N GLY A 92 6.92 -4.67 -12.10
CA GLY A 92 7.26 -3.52 -12.94
C GLY A 92 7.53 -2.25 -12.13
N PHE A 93 6.85 -2.03 -11.00
CA PHE A 93 7.04 -0.81 -10.21
C PHE A 93 8.28 -0.82 -9.32
N PHE A 94 8.86 -1.99 -9.03
CA PHE A 94 10.05 -2.05 -8.17
C PHE A 94 11.33 -2.52 -8.88
N CYS A 95 11.27 -3.34 -9.92
CA CYS A 95 12.45 -3.74 -10.68
C CYS A 95 12.84 -2.70 -11.74
N ALA A 96 14.10 -2.23 -11.73
CA ALA A 96 14.58 -1.21 -12.68
C ALA A 96 14.70 -1.68 -14.14
N GLY A 97 14.93 -2.98 -14.34
CA GLY A 97 15.13 -3.58 -15.66
C GLY A 97 15.50 -5.04 -15.56
N ASP A 98 16.18 -5.56 -16.58
CA ASP A 98 16.52 -6.97 -16.73
C ASP A 98 18.00 -7.22 -17.08
N ASP A 99 18.86 -6.20 -16.92
CA ASP A 99 20.27 -6.22 -17.28
C ASP A 99 21.19 -5.68 -16.18
N ALA A 100 22.50 -5.61 -16.44
CA ALA A 100 23.50 -5.12 -15.49
C ALA A 100 23.65 -3.59 -15.46
N ASP A 101 23.02 -2.88 -16.41
CA ASP A 101 22.97 -1.42 -16.48
C ASP A 101 21.76 -0.85 -15.70
N SER A 102 21.05 -1.74 -15.00
CA SER A 102 19.92 -1.49 -14.12
C SER A 102 20.29 -1.62 -12.64
N ILE A 103 19.78 -0.71 -11.82
CA ILE A 103 20.00 -0.71 -10.37
C ILE A 103 18.74 -0.40 -9.56
N ASP A 104 18.51 -1.19 -8.52
CA ASP A 104 17.49 -0.93 -7.51
C ASP A 104 18.16 -0.42 -6.23
N ILE A 105 17.86 0.82 -5.84
CA ILE A 105 18.45 1.49 -4.69
C ILE A 105 17.58 1.26 -3.45
N VAL A 106 18.14 0.61 -2.43
CA VAL A 106 17.44 0.21 -1.21
C VAL A 106 17.32 1.39 -0.25
N LEU A 107 16.12 1.97 -0.16
CA LEU A 107 15.89 3.20 0.60
C LEU A 107 16.00 2.99 2.12
N THR A 108 15.68 1.79 2.60
CA THR A 108 15.83 1.45 4.03
C THR A 108 17.30 1.41 4.48
N GLU A 109 18.22 1.34 3.53
CA GLU A 109 19.66 1.29 3.74
C GLU A 109 20.35 2.65 3.56
N LEU A 110 19.59 3.72 3.32
CA LEU A 110 20.15 5.07 3.33
C LEU A 110 20.75 5.38 4.71
N PRO A 111 21.83 6.19 4.79
CA PRO A 111 22.56 6.42 6.03
C PRO A 111 21.69 6.96 7.17
N SER A 112 20.78 7.88 6.86
CA SER A 112 19.86 8.47 7.82
C SER A 112 18.85 7.45 8.35
N THR A 113 18.30 6.60 7.48
CA THR A 113 17.37 5.53 7.87
C THR A 113 18.04 4.45 8.72
N ARG A 114 19.27 4.04 8.38
CA ARG A 114 20.04 3.06 9.17
C ARG A 114 20.26 3.51 10.62
N ARG A 115 20.39 4.82 10.87
CA ARG A 115 20.57 5.36 12.23
C ARG A 115 19.37 5.09 13.14
N ILE A 116 18.13 5.20 12.64
CA ILE A 116 16.94 4.94 13.48
C ILE A 116 16.94 3.49 13.98
N ASN A 117 17.30 2.55 13.12
CA ASN A 117 17.26 1.12 13.44
C ASN A 117 18.28 0.73 14.52
N ALA A 118 19.30 1.57 14.76
CA ALA A 118 20.38 1.34 15.71
C ALA A 118 20.21 2.04 17.07
N LEU A 119 19.24 2.95 17.24
CA LEU A 119 19.13 3.79 18.44
C LEU A 119 18.17 3.18 19.49
N PRO A 120 18.54 3.15 20.80
CA PRO A 120 17.61 2.81 21.86
C PRO A 120 16.53 3.90 21.96
N LYS A 121 15.26 3.50 21.90
CA LYS A 121 14.06 4.36 21.88
C LYS A 121 13.79 5.02 23.25
N LEU A 122 14.67 5.92 23.70
CA LEU A 122 14.44 6.75 24.88
C LEU A 122 13.89 8.12 24.44
N SER A 123 12.57 8.27 24.52
CA SER A 123 11.80 9.44 24.09
C SER A 123 12.00 10.71 24.93
N TRP A 124 12.63 10.62 26.11
CA TRP A 124 12.88 11.77 26.99
C TRP A 124 14.17 12.54 26.64
N LEU A 125 14.95 12.07 25.67
CA LEU A 125 16.18 12.72 25.19
C LEU A 125 15.94 13.52 23.91
N GLY A 126 14.77 14.17 23.77
CA GLY A 126 14.32 14.89 22.57
C GLY A 126 15.32 15.87 21.94
N ASP A 127 16.35 16.29 22.69
CA ASP A 127 17.40 17.21 22.26
C ASP A 127 18.71 16.53 21.76
N LEU A 128 18.79 15.19 21.71
CA LEU A 128 20.00 14.47 21.27
C LEU A 128 20.04 14.14 19.76
N TYR A 129 18.98 14.44 19.02
CA TYR A 129 18.91 14.17 17.59
C TYR A 129 19.33 15.41 16.80
N ASP A 130 20.48 15.33 16.13
CA ASP A 130 20.95 16.39 15.25
C ASP A 130 20.07 16.50 13.98
N SER A 131 20.40 17.46 13.11
CA SER A 131 19.71 17.66 11.84
C SER A 131 19.81 16.48 10.85
N SER A 132 20.57 15.43 11.17
CA SER A 132 20.68 14.21 10.36
C SER A 132 19.69 13.11 10.77
N PHE A 133 18.93 13.32 11.84
CA PHE A 133 17.89 12.37 12.25
C PHE A 133 16.71 12.44 11.26
N PRO A 134 16.26 11.30 10.70
CA PRO A 134 15.34 11.29 9.56
C PRO A 134 13.86 11.60 9.87
N ILE A 135 13.49 12.02 11.09
CA ILE A 135 12.11 12.39 11.44
C ILE A 135 12.14 13.71 12.21
N HIS A 136 11.57 14.76 11.64
CA HIS A 136 11.51 16.11 12.24
C HIS A 136 10.07 16.55 12.41
N VAL A 137 9.66 16.79 13.66
CA VAL A 137 8.31 17.26 14.01
C VAL A 137 8.33 18.78 14.20
N ASP A 138 7.39 19.46 13.54
CA ASP A 138 7.07 20.86 13.77
C ASP A 138 5.66 20.93 14.38
N GLU A 139 5.59 21.14 15.69
CA GLU A 139 4.34 21.16 16.44
C GLU A 139 3.52 22.44 16.24
N ASP A 140 4.17 23.54 15.84
CA ASP A 140 3.48 24.80 15.53
C ASP A 140 2.78 24.70 14.18
N ALA A 141 3.47 24.16 13.17
CA ALA A 141 2.89 23.89 11.86
C ALA A 141 2.00 22.64 11.85
N GLN A 142 2.08 21.79 12.88
CA GLN A 142 1.50 20.45 12.93
C GLN A 142 1.89 19.62 11.70
N THR A 143 3.19 19.56 11.43
CA THR A 143 3.74 18.75 10.34
C THR A 143 4.88 17.86 10.81
N VAL A 144 5.14 16.79 10.06
CA VAL A 144 6.33 15.96 10.20
C VAL A 144 7.03 15.87 8.84
N THR A 145 8.35 16.04 8.85
CA THR A 145 9.22 15.79 7.71
C THR A 145 9.96 14.49 7.98
N VAL A 146 9.89 13.54 7.06
CA VAL A 146 10.40 12.18 7.25
C VAL A 146 11.14 11.69 6.00
N ASP A 147 12.29 11.05 6.18
CA ASP A 147 13.01 10.44 5.08
C ASP A 147 12.23 9.27 4.47
N GLY A 148 12.27 9.16 3.15
CA GLY A 148 11.44 8.24 2.38
C GLY A 148 11.64 6.76 2.72
N GLY A 149 12.84 6.39 3.16
CA GLY A 149 13.21 5.02 3.56
C GLY A 149 12.66 4.58 4.92
N VAL A 150 12.14 5.51 5.73
CA VAL A 150 11.55 5.18 7.04
C VAL A 150 10.27 4.38 6.84
N GLN A 151 10.11 3.27 7.56
CA GLN A 151 8.85 2.52 7.57
C GLN A 151 7.74 3.32 8.25
N THR A 152 6.51 3.23 7.74
CA THR A 152 5.36 3.96 8.28
C THR A 152 5.12 3.62 9.77
N ARG A 153 5.38 2.37 10.18
CA ARG A 153 5.32 1.93 11.59
C ARG A 153 6.27 2.72 12.46
N VAL A 154 7.52 2.88 12.03
CA VAL A 154 8.57 3.61 12.77
C VAL A 154 8.19 5.08 12.92
N LEU A 155 7.69 5.71 11.86
CA LEU A 155 7.17 7.07 11.92
C LEU A 155 6.04 7.20 12.93
N LEU A 156 5.03 6.34 12.85
CA LEU A 156 3.87 6.42 13.74
C LEU A 156 4.22 6.11 15.20
N ASP A 157 5.18 5.21 15.47
CA ASP A 157 5.71 4.97 16.82
C ASP A 157 6.42 6.19 17.37
N TYR A 158 7.26 6.82 16.54
CA TYR A 158 7.96 8.05 16.92
C TYR A 158 6.96 9.15 17.25
N LEU A 159 5.96 9.39 16.40
CA LEU A 159 4.92 10.39 16.63
C LEU A 159 4.11 10.10 17.90
N ALA A 160 3.71 8.85 18.14
CA ALA A 160 2.93 8.47 19.31
C ALA A 160 3.70 8.63 20.63
N THR A 161 5.04 8.56 20.57
CA THR A 161 5.93 8.73 21.73
C THR A 161 6.53 10.12 21.85
N HIS A 162 6.34 10.99 20.84
CA HIS A 162 6.68 12.40 20.85
C HIS A 162 5.66 13.18 21.70
N ILE A 163 5.78 13.06 23.02
CA ILE A 163 4.86 13.65 23.99
C ILE A 163 5.39 15.00 24.44
N THR A 164 4.58 16.04 24.26
CA THR A 164 4.89 17.43 24.64
C THR A 164 3.66 18.08 25.29
N ALA A 165 3.78 19.35 25.66
CA ALA A 165 2.62 20.13 26.12
C ALA A 165 1.54 20.31 25.03
N LYS A 166 1.91 20.31 23.74
CA LYS A 166 0.97 20.46 22.61
C LYS A 166 0.36 19.12 22.18
N GLY A 167 1.07 18.02 22.38
CA GLY A 167 0.61 16.65 22.13
C GLY A 167 0.74 15.76 23.37
N PRO A 168 -0.12 15.92 24.39
CA PRO A 168 0.02 15.19 25.66
C PRO A 168 -0.20 13.67 25.55
N MET A 169 -0.79 13.19 24.45
CA MET A 169 -0.94 11.77 24.11
C MET A 169 -0.05 11.34 22.92
N GLY A 170 0.88 12.21 22.54
CA GLY A 170 1.65 12.12 21.29
C GLY A 170 0.89 12.68 20.08
N TRP A 171 1.46 12.41 18.92
CA TRP A 171 0.96 12.81 17.61
C TRP A 171 0.67 11.58 16.74
N THR A 172 -0.04 11.78 15.64
CA THR A 172 -0.33 10.73 14.65
C THR A 172 -0.61 11.35 13.28
N LEU A 173 -0.66 10.53 12.23
CA LEU A 173 -1.10 10.97 10.90
C LEU A 173 -2.64 11.09 10.86
N PRO A 174 -3.23 12.02 10.09
CA PRO A 174 -4.69 12.16 9.98
C PRO A 174 -5.40 10.86 9.56
N SER A 175 -4.82 10.12 8.60
CA SER A 175 -5.24 8.79 8.15
C SER A 175 -4.02 8.00 7.68
N PHE A 176 -4.01 6.69 7.90
CA PHE A 176 -2.95 5.79 7.46
C PHE A 176 -3.50 4.39 7.18
N SER A 177 -2.70 3.57 6.49
CA SER A 177 -3.10 2.22 6.08
C SER A 177 -3.18 1.21 7.21
N TRP A 178 -3.93 0.14 6.97
CA TRP A 178 -3.92 -1.06 7.82
C TRP A 178 -2.52 -1.69 7.90
N TYR A 179 -1.84 -1.80 6.75
CA TYR A 179 -0.48 -2.33 6.68
C TYR A 179 0.53 -1.18 6.72
N ILE A 180 1.38 -1.14 7.75
CA ILE A 180 2.22 0.03 8.07
C ILE A 180 3.72 -0.22 7.90
N ASP A 181 4.11 -1.31 7.27
CA ASP A 181 5.53 -1.68 7.16
C ASP A 181 6.17 -1.30 5.85
N GLN A 182 5.35 -0.77 4.94
CA GLN A 182 5.83 -0.04 3.81
C GLN A 182 6.62 1.19 4.27
N THR A 183 7.75 1.42 3.59
CA THR A 183 8.46 2.70 3.63
C THR A 183 7.53 3.83 3.23
N VAL A 184 7.63 4.99 3.87
CA VAL A 184 6.77 6.16 3.61
C VAL A 184 6.80 6.56 2.13
N ALA A 185 7.98 6.58 1.49
CA ALA A 185 8.09 6.89 0.07
C ALA A 185 7.34 5.89 -0.82
N GLY A 186 7.48 4.59 -0.55
CA GLY A 186 6.75 3.55 -1.27
C GLY A 186 5.23 3.66 -1.09
N ALA A 187 4.78 3.90 0.14
CA ALA A 187 3.37 4.08 0.47
C ALA A 187 2.76 5.29 -0.26
N VAL A 188 3.48 6.43 -0.29
CA VAL A 188 3.09 7.62 -1.07
C VAL A 188 3.10 7.31 -2.58
N ALA A 189 4.16 6.70 -3.11
CA ALA A 189 4.27 6.44 -4.54
C ALA A 189 3.14 5.57 -5.10
N THR A 190 2.50 4.73 -4.28
CA THR A 190 1.46 3.78 -4.71
C THR A 190 0.06 4.09 -4.17
N ALA A 191 -0.21 5.31 -3.68
CA ALA A 191 -1.53 5.69 -3.14
C ALA A 191 -1.99 4.83 -1.96
N THR A 192 -1.08 4.33 -1.13
CA THR A 192 -1.43 3.51 0.04
C THR A 192 -2.40 4.26 0.96
N HIS A 193 -3.47 3.58 1.37
CA HIS A 193 -4.59 4.21 2.07
C HIS A 193 -5.12 3.36 3.23
N GLY A 194 -5.75 4.06 4.18
CA GLY A 194 -6.66 3.49 5.18
C GLY A 194 -8.09 3.48 4.66
N SER A 195 -9.03 3.86 5.52
CA SER A 195 -10.41 4.15 5.14
C SER A 195 -10.82 5.49 5.73
N SER A 196 -10.92 6.51 4.88
CA SER A 196 -11.40 7.85 5.25
C SER A 196 -11.89 8.62 4.02
N MET A 197 -13.16 9.02 4.08
CA MET A 197 -13.81 10.03 3.25
C MET A 197 -13.42 11.47 3.63
N LYS A 198 -12.55 11.66 4.62
CA LYS A 198 -12.07 12.98 5.04
C LYS A 198 -10.62 13.27 4.66
N TYR A 199 -9.74 12.28 4.74
CA TYR A 199 -8.29 12.50 4.61
C TYR A 199 -7.63 11.78 3.44
N GLY A 200 -8.38 10.95 2.70
CA GLY A 200 -7.85 10.26 1.52
C GLY A 200 -6.78 9.21 1.84
N SER A 201 -5.91 8.99 0.86
CA SER A 201 -4.70 8.16 0.95
C SER A 201 -3.57 8.90 1.67
N LEU A 202 -2.45 8.22 1.93
CA LEU A 202 -1.25 8.89 2.43
C LEU A 202 -0.71 9.92 1.42
N SER A 203 -0.87 9.63 0.13
CA SER A 203 -0.42 10.49 -0.98
C SER A 203 -1.16 11.81 -1.06
N GLY A 204 -2.49 11.78 -0.89
CA GLY A 204 -3.32 13.00 -0.88
C GLY A 204 -3.02 13.92 0.30
N GLN A 205 -2.39 13.42 1.36
CA GLN A 205 -2.02 14.19 2.55
C GLN A 205 -0.65 14.88 2.43
N VAL A 206 0.17 14.54 1.43
CA VAL A 206 1.51 15.09 1.25
C VAL A 206 1.46 16.61 1.11
N LEU A 207 2.38 17.31 1.78
CA LEU A 207 2.54 18.76 1.71
C LEU A 207 3.76 19.17 0.87
N GLU A 208 4.79 18.33 0.86
CA GLU A 208 6.05 18.57 0.15
C GLU A 208 6.82 17.25 -0.07
N LEU A 209 7.58 17.16 -1.15
CA LEU A 209 8.44 16.02 -1.50
C LEU A 209 9.84 16.49 -1.88
N GLU A 210 10.88 15.86 -1.33
CA GLU A 210 12.24 15.92 -1.89
C GLU A 210 12.43 14.69 -2.80
N VAL A 211 12.90 14.91 -4.03
CA VAL A 211 13.02 13.85 -5.05
C VAL A 211 14.39 13.92 -5.71
N ALA A 212 15.05 12.77 -5.82
CA ALA A 212 16.23 12.58 -6.64
C ALA A 212 15.82 12.30 -8.11
N LEU A 213 16.22 13.20 -9.00
CA LEU A 213 15.79 13.27 -10.40
C LEU A 213 16.73 12.51 -11.35
N ALA A 214 16.30 12.32 -12.60
CA ALA A 214 17.03 11.52 -13.58
C ALA A 214 18.41 12.09 -13.93
N ASN A 215 18.57 13.40 -13.84
CA ASN A 215 19.85 14.09 -14.03
C ASN A 215 20.80 13.98 -12.82
N GLY A 216 20.39 13.28 -11.76
CA GLY A 216 21.10 13.12 -10.49
C GLY A 216 21.27 14.43 -9.72
N THR A 217 20.22 15.25 -9.69
CA THR A 217 20.05 16.38 -8.77
C THR A 217 18.90 16.09 -7.80
N LEU A 218 18.84 16.83 -6.70
CA LEU A 218 17.70 16.83 -5.79
C LEU A 218 16.85 18.08 -6.05
N ALA A 219 15.54 17.91 -5.99
CA ALA A 219 14.58 19.01 -6.07
C ALA A 219 13.43 18.80 -5.09
N THR A 220 12.88 19.91 -4.61
CA THR A 220 11.76 19.94 -3.67
C THR A 220 10.50 20.45 -4.37
N PHE A 221 9.42 19.70 -4.25
CA PHE A 221 8.15 19.96 -4.91
C PHE A 221 7.06 20.16 -3.85
N SER A 222 6.30 21.24 -3.99
CA SER A 222 5.13 21.55 -3.16
C SER A 222 4.03 22.17 -4.03
N PRO A 223 2.78 22.25 -3.53
CA PRO A 223 1.71 22.93 -4.25
C PRO A 223 2.04 24.38 -4.63
N ALA A 224 2.88 25.05 -3.84
CA ALA A 224 3.24 26.45 -4.05
C ALA A 224 4.37 26.64 -5.06
N SER A 225 5.29 25.69 -5.19
CA SER A 225 6.46 25.84 -6.07
C SER A 225 6.19 25.30 -7.48
N ASN A 226 5.67 24.08 -7.58
CA ASN A 226 5.56 23.32 -8.84
C ASN A 226 4.25 22.51 -8.82
N PRO A 227 3.06 23.15 -8.86
CA PRO A 227 1.78 22.46 -8.65
C PRO A 227 1.54 21.29 -9.61
N HIS A 228 1.94 21.44 -10.88
CA HIS A 228 1.83 20.39 -11.89
C HIS A 228 2.67 19.15 -11.52
N LEU A 229 3.97 19.34 -11.31
CA LEU A 229 4.89 18.25 -10.99
C LEU A 229 4.59 17.64 -9.61
N PHE A 230 4.15 18.46 -8.66
CA PHE A 230 3.74 18.01 -7.34
C PHE A 230 2.56 17.02 -7.43
N ALA A 231 1.50 17.38 -8.16
CA ALA A 231 0.33 16.52 -8.36
C ALA A 231 0.69 15.18 -9.04
N ALA A 232 1.69 15.18 -9.93
CA ALA A 232 2.21 13.97 -10.56
C ALA A 232 3.05 13.13 -9.58
N LEU A 233 3.87 13.77 -8.75
CA LEU A 233 4.78 13.10 -7.82
C LEU A 233 4.09 12.44 -6.61
N GLN A 234 2.94 12.97 -6.18
CA GLN A 234 2.18 12.42 -5.05
C GLN A 234 1.78 10.96 -5.26
N VAL A 235 1.50 10.54 -6.50
CA VAL A 235 1.32 9.13 -6.88
C VAL A 235 2.15 8.86 -8.13
N SER A 236 3.45 8.70 -7.92
CA SER A 236 4.42 8.60 -9.02
C SER A 236 4.66 7.19 -9.52
N VAL A 237 4.27 6.16 -8.76
CA VAL A 237 4.63 4.74 -8.96
C VAL A 237 6.11 4.50 -9.28
N GLY A 238 6.97 5.38 -8.75
CA GLY A 238 8.42 5.36 -9.00
C GLY A 238 8.83 5.69 -10.44
N ARG A 239 7.98 6.38 -11.23
CA ARG A 239 8.24 6.75 -12.64
C ARG A 239 8.92 8.11 -12.81
N LEU A 240 8.87 8.98 -11.79
CA LEU A 240 9.29 10.38 -11.88
C LEU A 240 10.56 10.71 -11.06
N GLY A 241 11.15 9.71 -10.39
CA GLY A 241 12.30 9.88 -9.51
C GLY A 241 12.22 9.03 -8.25
N ILE A 242 13.22 9.18 -7.39
CA ILE A 242 13.25 8.55 -6.06
C ILE A 242 12.87 9.59 -5.02
N ILE A 243 11.74 9.38 -4.33
CA ILE A 243 11.32 10.22 -3.20
C ILE A 243 12.28 9.97 -2.03
N THR A 244 13.07 10.97 -1.65
CA THR A 244 14.04 10.90 -0.55
C THR A 244 13.49 11.45 0.76
N GLN A 245 12.50 12.35 0.71
CA GLN A 245 11.86 12.91 1.90
C GLN A 245 10.40 13.30 1.61
N VAL A 246 9.55 13.20 2.63
CA VAL A 246 8.12 13.55 2.57
C VAL A 246 7.78 14.44 3.75
N LYS A 247 7.04 15.52 3.50
CA LYS A 247 6.38 16.31 4.55
C LYS A 247 4.89 16.00 4.61
N LEU A 248 4.39 15.65 5.80
CA LEU A 248 3.00 15.26 6.06
C LEU A 248 2.41 16.11 7.19
N PRO A 249 1.08 16.35 7.18
CA PRO A 249 0.39 16.86 8.35
C PRO A 249 0.38 15.82 9.47
N ILE A 250 0.39 16.30 10.71
CA ILE A 250 0.15 15.47 11.91
C ILE A 250 -1.00 16.05 12.71
N LYS A 251 -1.58 15.22 13.57
CA LYS A 251 -2.63 15.62 14.51
C LYS A 251 -2.30 15.13 15.90
N ALA A 252 -2.72 15.90 16.90
CA ALA A 252 -2.68 15.44 18.28
C ALA A 252 -3.43 14.11 18.40
N GLN A 253 -2.80 13.12 19.01
CA GLN A 253 -3.38 11.81 19.19
C GLN A 253 -4.57 11.89 20.14
N LYS A 254 -5.66 11.21 19.81
CA LYS A 254 -6.86 11.10 20.65
C LYS A 254 -7.24 9.65 20.82
N ALA A 255 -8.05 9.35 21.84
CA ALA A 255 -8.68 8.05 21.91
C ALA A 255 -9.70 7.89 20.78
N VAL A 256 -9.84 6.66 20.29
CA VAL A 256 -10.77 6.27 19.23
C VAL A 256 -11.58 5.09 19.74
N LYS A 257 -12.90 5.21 19.64
CA LYS A 257 -13.84 4.11 19.84
C LYS A 257 -13.95 3.32 18.55
N ARG A 258 -13.66 2.02 18.62
CA ARG A 258 -13.90 1.04 17.57
C ARG A 258 -15.19 0.27 17.89
N SER A 259 -16.08 0.17 16.92
CA SER A 259 -17.33 -0.61 17.02
C SER A 259 -17.35 -1.67 15.93
N LEU A 260 -17.97 -2.82 16.23
CA LEU A 260 -18.07 -3.96 15.33
C LEU A 260 -19.55 -4.35 15.21
N ASP A 261 -20.11 -4.19 14.02
CA ASP A 261 -21.46 -4.61 13.67
C ASP A 261 -21.40 -5.82 12.75
N THR A 262 -22.02 -6.93 13.15
CA THR A 262 -22.18 -8.12 12.32
C THR A 262 -23.51 -8.07 11.58
N MET A 263 -23.49 -8.26 10.26
CA MET A 263 -24.67 -8.26 9.39
C MET A 263 -24.46 -9.20 8.20
N SER A 264 -25.46 -9.37 7.34
CA SER A 264 -25.25 -10.06 6.06
C SER A 264 -24.66 -9.13 5.00
N MET A 265 -23.97 -9.71 4.02
CA MET A 265 -23.50 -8.99 2.83
C MET A 265 -24.63 -8.23 2.13
N ASP A 266 -25.82 -8.83 2.03
CA ASP A 266 -26.98 -8.22 1.36
C ASP A 266 -27.44 -6.95 2.09
N ILE A 267 -27.51 -6.98 3.43
CA ILE A 267 -27.90 -5.80 4.24
C ILE A 267 -26.89 -4.66 4.03
N PHE A 268 -25.59 -4.95 4.11
CA PHE A 268 -24.56 -3.94 3.90
C PHE A 268 -24.61 -3.34 2.49
N THR A 269 -24.82 -4.19 1.49
CA THR A 269 -24.94 -3.76 0.10
C THR A 269 -26.13 -2.82 -0.11
N GLN A 270 -27.28 -3.11 0.52
CA GLN A 270 -28.43 -2.21 0.49
C GLN A 270 -28.14 -0.87 1.19
N GLN A 271 -27.39 -0.87 2.30
CA GLN A 271 -26.93 0.37 2.92
C GLN A 271 -26.03 1.17 1.96
N LEU A 272 -25.13 0.49 1.25
CA LEU A 272 -24.22 1.13 0.30
C LEU A 272 -24.96 1.69 -0.93
N ILE A 273 -26.00 1.01 -1.43
CA ILE A 273 -26.87 1.53 -2.50
C ILE A 273 -27.57 2.82 -2.05
N GLN A 274 -27.99 2.92 -0.78
CA GLN A 274 -28.57 4.17 -0.26
C GLN A 274 -27.54 5.30 -0.18
N VAL A 275 -26.30 4.99 0.20
CA VAL A 275 -25.19 5.96 0.18
C VAL A 275 -24.90 6.41 -1.25
N GLU A 276 -24.83 5.48 -2.20
CA GLU A 276 -24.67 5.74 -3.63
C GLU A 276 -25.73 6.70 -4.17
N GLN A 277 -27.00 6.45 -3.88
CA GLN A 277 -28.12 7.29 -4.33
C GLN A 277 -28.03 8.71 -3.75
N LYS A 278 -27.70 8.83 -2.46
CA LYS A 278 -27.51 10.13 -1.82
C LYS A 278 -26.31 10.86 -2.40
N TYR A 279 -25.21 10.17 -2.69
CA TYR A 279 -24.01 10.73 -3.29
C TYR A 279 -24.30 11.23 -4.72
N LYS A 280 -24.98 10.44 -5.55
CA LYS A 280 -25.46 10.85 -6.88
C LYS A 280 -26.31 12.13 -6.83
N ALA A 281 -27.27 12.19 -5.89
CA ALA A 281 -28.12 13.37 -5.71
C ALA A 281 -27.31 14.59 -5.23
N ALA A 282 -26.33 14.39 -4.33
CA ALA A 282 -25.47 15.45 -3.85
C ALA A 282 -24.54 15.99 -4.94
N LEU A 283 -23.97 15.14 -5.81
CA LEU A 283 -23.16 15.57 -6.94
C LEU A 283 -23.92 16.51 -7.88
N GLN A 284 -25.21 16.27 -8.10
CA GLN A 284 -26.07 17.14 -8.93
C GLN A 284 -26.27 18.54 -8.31
N SER A 285 -26.16 18.65 -6.98
CA SER A 285 -26.30 19.93 -6.28
C SER A 285 -25.04 20.81 -6.35
N GLY A 286 -23.86 20.21 -6.55
CA GLY A 286 -22.57 20.90 -6.48
C GLY A 286 -22.15 21.37 -5.07
N ASP A 287 -22.92 21.04 -4.03
CA ASP A 287 -22.62 21.41 -2.64
C ASP A 287 -21.67 20.38 -2.00
N GLU A 288 -20.43 20.78 -1.75
CA GLU A 288 -19.41 19.95 -1.09
C GLU A 288 -19.85 19.44 0.30
N GLY A 289 -20.61 20.25 1.04
CA GLY A 289 -21.15 19.85 2.34
C GLY A 289 -22.22 18.77 2.22
N ALA A 290 -23.06 18.86 1.19
CA ALA A 290 -24.04 17.81 0.87
C ALA A 290 -23.35 16.52 0.41
N ILE A 291 -22.28 16.63 -0.38
CA ILE A 291 -21.47 15.49 -0.82
C ILE A 291 -20.83 14.77 0.37
N PHE A 292 -20.16 15.51 1.26
CA PHE A 292 -19.55 14.93 2.45
C PHE A 292 -20.61 14.26 3.36
N LYS A 293 -21.75 14.91 3.56
CA LYS A 293 -22.87 14.37 4.34
C LYS A 293 -23.45 13.10 3.74
N ALA A 294 -23.50 12.98 2.41
CA ALA A 294 -23.93 11.76 1.74
C ALA A 294 -22.98 10.58 2.01
N LEU A 295 -21.69 10.84 2.16
CA LEU A 295 -20.62 9.86 2.39
C LEU A 295 -20.36 9.56 3.88
N GLU A 296 -20.87 10.37 4.81
CA GLU A 296 -20.74 10.18 6.26
C GLU A 296 -20.98 8.73 6.74
N PRO A 297 -21.98 7.96 6.23
CA PRO A 297 -22.21 6.59 6.70
C PRO A 297 -21.08 5.58 6.43
N VAL A 298 -20.11 5.95 5.59
CA VAL A 298 -18.93 5.15 5.23
C VAL A 298 -17.61 5.85 5.61
N GLU A 299 -17.67 7.00 6.31
CA GLU A 299 -16.47 7.63 6.88
C GLU A 299 -15.89 6.76 7.98
N ALA A 300 -14.57 6.53 7.91
CA ALA A 300 -13.84 5.72 8.88
C ALA A 300 -14.51 4.35 9.14
N VAL A 301 -14.95 3.70 8.06
CA VAL A 301 -15.56 2.36 8.05
C VAL A 301 -14.66 1.39 7.29
N GLN A 302 -14.46 0.20 7.84
CA GLN A 302 -13.92 -0.95 7.10
C GLN A 302 -14.93 -2.08 7.17
N ALA A 303 -15.10 -2.85 6.11
CA ALA A 303 -16.00 -4.01 6.12
C ALA A 303 -15.28 -5.27 5.66
N PHE A 304 -15.43 -6.34 6.43
CA PHE A 304 -14.86 -7.64 6.11
C PHE A 304 -15.95 -8.58 5.62
N ILE A 305 -15.74 -9.12 4.42
CA ILE A 305 -16.66 -10.03 3.75
C ILE A 305 -16.25 -11.47 4.05
N PHE A 306 -17.19 -12.28 4.51
CA PHE A 306 -16.99 -13.72 4.73
C PHE A 306 -17.78 -14.49 3.67
N PRO A 307 -17.15 -14.78 2.52
CA PRO A 307 -17.87 -15.09 1.28
C PRO A 307 -18.63 -16.42 1.35
N VAL A 308 -18.17 -17.36 2.16
CA VAL A 308 -18.80 -18.69 2.26
C VAL A 308 -20.02 -18.66 3.18
N SER A 309 -19.96 -17.90 4.28
CA SER A 309 -21.08 -17.77 5.21
C SER A 309 -22.10 -16.72 4.79
N GLY A 310 -21.68 -15.72 3.99
CA GLY A 310 -22.50 -14.55 3.69
C GLY A 310 -22.49 -13.49 4.78
N ASP A 311 -21.69 -13.69 5.83
CA ASP A 311 -21.53 -12.72 6.90
C ASP A 311 -20.67 -11.53 6.45
N LEU A 312 -20.92 -10.39 7.07
CA LEU A 312 -20.12 -9.19 6.93
C LEU A 312 -19.90 -8.54 8.30
N TRP A 313 -18.66 -8.15 8.57
CA TRP A 313 -18.27 -7.41 9.77
C TRP A 313 -17.95 -5.98 9.41
N LYS A 314 -18.81 -5.05 9.81
CA LYS A 314 -18.60 -3.61 9.64
C LYS A 314 -17.91 -3.06 10.88
N VAL A 315 -16.70 -2.55 10.70
CA VAL A 315 -15.88 -1.92 11.73
C VAL A 315 -15.95 -0.40 11.54
N SER A 316 -16.34 0.32 12.57
CA SER A 316 -16.45 1.79 12.54
C SER A 316 -15.56 2.45 13.59
N TYR A 317 -14.96 3.58 13.22
CA TYR A 317 -14.05 4.34 14.08
C TYR A 317 -14.61 5.73 14.40
N GLN A 318 -14.60 6.09 15.68
CA GLN A 318 -15.07 7.40 16.14
C GLN A 318 -14.08 8.01 17.14
N LEU A 319 -13.65 9.24 16.89
CA LEU A 319 -12.85 9.99 17.86
C LEU A 319 -13.66 10.21 19.14
N VAL A 320 -13.05 9.93 20.30
CA VAL A 320 -13.68 10.20 21.60
C VAL A 320 -13.62 11.71 21.86
N ALA A 321 -14.77 12.33 22.14
CA ALA A 321 -14.85 13.76 22.47
C ALA A 321 -14.09 14.06 23.77
N THR A 322 -13.32 15.14 23.79
CA THR A 322 -12.34 15.51 24.83
C THR A 322 -12.94 15.95 26.18
N THR A 323 -14.22 15.69 26.47
CA THR A 323 -14.88 16.14 27.71
C THR A 323 -14.89 15.12 28.86
N SER A 324 -14.21 13.97 28.75
CA SER A 324 -14.12 13.00 29.87
C SER A 324 -12.73 12.44 30.18
N LEU A 325 -11.67 12.81 29.43
CA LEU A 325 -10.33 12.27 29.65
C LEU A 325 -9.59 12.87 30.87
N ASP A 326 -10.29 13.60 31.73
CA ASP A 326 -9.79 14.14 33.00
C ASP A 326 -9.65 13.10 34.12
N SER A 327 -10.04 11.84 33.87
CA SER A 327 -9.85 10.76 34.85
C SER A 327 -8.87 9.71 34.34
N THR A 328 -7.84 9.45 35.14
CA THR A 328 -6.92 8.31 35.01
C THR A 328 -7.64 6.96 34.90
N SER A 329 -8.93 6.88 35.26
CA SER A 329 -9.77 5.68 35.13
C SER A 329 -10.20 5.33 33.70
N GLU A 330 -10.34 6.28 32.77
CA GLU A 330 -10.65 5.96 31.36
C GLU A 330 -9.39 5.55 30.57
N LEU A 331 -8.23 6.11 30.96
CA LEU A 331 -6.91 5.65 30.47
C LEU A 331 -6.55 4.26 30.99
N ALA A 332 -7.08 3.85 32.14
CA ALA A 332 -6.90 2.48 32.68
C ALA A 332 -7.59 1.40 31.82
N GLY A 333 -8.49 1.78 30.91
CA GLY A 333 -9.14 0.89 29.94
C GLY A 333 -8.43 0.81 28.58
N VAL A 334 -7.35 1.58 28.37
CA VAL A 334 -6.54 1.49 27.13
C VAL A 334 -5.77 0.18 27.17
N VAL A 335 -6.25 -0.80 26.40
CA VAL A 335 -5.59 -2.09 26.23
C VAL A 335 -4.17 -1.88 25.68
N ASP A 336 -3.17 -2.44 26.37
CA ASP A 336 -1.75 -2.39 25.99
C ASP A 336 -1.27 -3.80 25.62
N THR A 337 -1.46 -4.17 24.34
CA THR A 337 -1.20 -5.55 23.88
C THR A 337 -0.06 -5.69 22.89
N GLU A 338 0.55 -4.61 22.41
CA GLU A 338 1.74 -4.73 21.55
C GLU A 338 3.00 -4.39 22.34
N LYS A 339 3.78 -5.43 22.64
CA LYS A 339 5.18 -5.26 23.05
C LYS A 339 5.97 -4.79 21.84
N TYR A 340 6.63 -3.65 22.00
CA TYR A 340 7.63 -3.11 21.08
C TYR A 340 8.66 -4.18 20.73
N TYR A 341 8.75 -4.56 19.45
CA TYR A 341 9.76 -5.52 18.99
C TYR A 341 11.15 -4.87 18.91
N GLN A 342 12.15 -5.70 19.18
CA GLN A 342 13.51 -5.34 19.59
C GLN A 342 14.42 -4.83 18.47
N SER A 343 15.46 -4.13 18.91
CA SER A 343 16.54 -3.51 18.15
C SER A 343 17.22 -4.43 17.14
N ILE A 344 17.60 -3.81 16.02
CA ILE A 344 18.40 -4.39 14.95
C ILE A 344 19.85 -3.99 15.23
N THR A 345 20.72 -4.95 15.50
CA THR A 345 22.16 -4.69 15.56
C THR A 345 22.66 -4.44 14.12
N THR A 346 23.86 -3.89 13.84
CA THR A 346 24.43 -3.76 12.47
C THR A 346 25.80 -4.45 12.35
N ASP A 347 25.90 -5.63 11.74
CA ASP A 347 27.16 -6.33 11.44
C ASP A 347 26.83 -7.41 10.43
N GLY A 348 27.47 -7.36 9.27
CA GLY A 348 27.15 -8.29 8.20
C GLY A 348 27.83 -7.96 6.88
N THR A 349 28.78 -8.81 6.52
CA THR A 349 29.74 -8.71 5.42
C THR A 349 29.18 -8.58 4.00
N THR A 350 29.78 -7.68 3.22
CA THR A 350 29.54 -7.44 1.80
C THR A 350 29.88 -8.65 0.92
N SER A 351 29.13 -8.84 -0.16
CA SER A 351 29.47 -9.68 -1.31
C SER A 351 30.68 -9.11 -2.08
N GLY A 352 31.89 -9.25 -1.55
CA GLY A 352 33.13 -8.73 -2.18
C GLY A 352 33.14 -7.21 -2.39
N PRO A 353 34.28 -6.62 -2.81
CA PRO A 353 34.34 -5.20 -3.11
C PRO A 353 33.50 -4.88 -4.36
N PRO A 354 32.63 -3.85 -4.32
CA PRO A 354 31.83 -3.48 -5.48
C PRO A 354 32.70 -2.91 -6.59
N LYS A 355 32.35 -3.19 -7.86
CA LYS A 355 33.05 -2.60 -9.03
C LYS A 355 32.74 -1.11 -9.20
N ILE A 356 31.56 -0.68 -8.77
CA ILE A 356 31.10 0.71 -8.74
C ILE A 356 30.74 1.03 -7.27
N PRO A 357 31.28 2.08 -6.64
CA PRO A 357 30.97 2.41 -5.24
C PRO A 357 29.46 2.47 -4.98
N GLY A 358 28.98 1.70 -3.99
CA GLY A 358 27.57 1.62 -3.64
C GLY A 358 26.72 0.67 -4.49
N ALA A 359 27.23 0.05 -5.55
CA ALA A 359 26.49 -0.91 -6.38
C ALA A 359 27.03 -2.34 -6.20
N PHE A 360 26.14 -3.26 -5.85
CA PHE A 360 26.46 -4.64 -5.49
C PHE A 360 25.71 -5.62 -6.39
N ALA A 361 26.30 -6.79 -6.65
CA ALA A 361 25.58 -7.88 -7.29
C ALA A 361 24.49 -8.45 -6.36
N GLN A 362 23.43 -8.99 -6.94
CA GLN A 362 22.46 -9.77 -6.18
C GLN A 362 23.07 -11.08 -5.66
N THR A 363 22.60 -11.56 -4.50
CA THR A 363 22.91 -12.91 -3.99
C THR A 363 21.84 -13.91 -4.43
N ALA A 364 22.00 -15.20 -4.06
CA ALA A 364 21.07 -16.26 -4.43
C ALA A 364 19.65 -16.00 -3.92
N SER A 365 18.66 -16.18 -4.81
CA SER A 365 17.23 -16.01 -4.51
C SER A 365 16.83 -16.82 -3.28
N PRO A 366 16.08 -16.22 -2.35
CA PRO A 366 15.54 -16.93 -1.20
C PRO A 366 14.61 -18.04 -1.68
N ALA A 367 14.52 -19.11 -0.88
CA ALA A 367 13.60 -20.19 -1.15
C ALA A 367 12.16 -19.67 -1.02
N GLN A 368 11.34 -19.91 -2.04
CA GLN A 368 9.90 -19.65 -1.95
C GLN A 368 9.30 -20.53 -0.86
N GLY A 369 8.47 -19.94 0.00
CA GLY A 369 7.77 -20.63 1.09
C GLY A 369 6.97 -21.84 0.59
N GLY A 370 6.89 -22.87 1.43
CA GLY A 370 6.20 -24.12 1.13
C GLY A 370 4.69 -24.02 1.37
N SER A 371 3.91 -24.52 0.42
CA SER A 371 2.45 -24.61 0.48
C SER A 371 1.97 -25.71 1.42
N ILE A 372 1.44 -25.38 2.61
CA ILE A 372 0.78 -26.39 3.46
C ILE A 372 -0.62 -26.02 3.95
N PHE A 373 -0.94 -24.73 4.07
CA PHE A 373 -2.10 -24.31 4.87
C PHE A 373 -3.44 -24.44 4.16
N ILE A 374 -3.52 -24.11 2.87
CA ILE A 374 -4.78 -24.18 2.10
C ILE A 374 -5.40 -25.58 2.07
N HIS A 375 -4.59 -26.62 2.22
CA HIS A 375 -5.02 -28.02 2.22
C HIS A 375 -5.68 -28.46 3.53
N ILE A 376 -5.50 -27.72 4.62
CA ILE A 376 -5.99 -28.12 5.95
C ILE A 376 -7.50 -27.91 6.07
N PHE A 377 -8.03 -26.84 5.46
CA PHE A 377 -9.43 -26.45 5.58
C PHE A 377 -10.14 -26.37 4.22
N ASN A 378 -11.40 -26.83 4.19
CA ASN A 378 -12.30 -26.43 3.11
C ASN A 378 -12.71 -24.96 3.27
N ALA A 379 -13.44 -24.39 2.31
CA ALA A 379 -13.77 -22.96 2.32
C ALA A 379 -14.54 -22.53 3.59
N THR A 380 -15.41 -23.38 4.14
CA THR A 380 -16.10 -23.11 5.41
C THR A 380 -15.14 -23.09 6.61
N GLY A 381 -14.18 -24.01 6.67
CA GLY A 381 -13.17 -24.02 7.74
C GLY A 381 -12.28 -22.77 7.70
N TRP A 382 -11.95 -22.33 6.48
CA TRP A 382 -11.25 -21.09 6.21
C TRP A 382 -12.03 -19.84 6.64
N ASP A 383 -13.35 -19.81 6.38
CA ASP A 383 -14.24 -18.74 6.84
C ASP A 383 -14.24 -18.63 8.38
N LEU A 384 -14.32 -19.77 9.08
CA LEU A 384 -14.26 -19.82 10.55
C LEU A 384 -12.88 -19.41 11.09
N LEU A 385 -11.81 -19.85 10.44
CA LEU A 385 -10.44 -19.46 10.82
C LEU A 385 -10.22 -17.96 10.62
N GLY A 386 -10.66 -17.41 9.49
CA GLY A 386 -10.59 -15.98 9.20
C GLY A 386 -11.31 -15.16 10.27
N LYS A 387 -12.52 -15.57 10.68
CA LYS A 387 -13.26 -14.93 11.79
C LYS A 387 -12.46 -14.99 13.09
N ALA A 388 -11.91 -16.14 13.43
CA ALA A 388 -11.15 -16.32 14.68
C ALA A 388 -9.87 -15.47 14.71
N LEU A 389 -9.13 -15.39 13.60
CA LEU A 389 -7.89 -14.61 13.49
C LEU A 389 -8.15 -13.10 13.42
N LEU A 390 -9.24 -12.69 12.76
CA LEU A 390 -9.58 -11.28 12.58
C LEU A 390 -10.21 -10.68 13.84
N TYR A 391 -11.01 -11.45 14.60
CA TYR A 391 -11.77 -10.90 15.73
C TYR A 391 -10.92 -10.12 16.75
N PRO A 392 -9.75 -10.60 17.22
CA PRO A 392 -8.90 -9.84 18.13
C PRO A 392 -8.45 -8.48 17.55
N LEU A 393 -8.27 -8.42 16.23
CA LEU A 393 -7.88 -7.19 15.53
C LEU A 393 -9.05 -6.21 15.49
N VAL A 394 -10.28 -6.67 15.25
CA VAL A 394 -11.47 -5.80 15.08
C VAL A 394 -12.34 -5.63 16.32
N ALA A 395 -11.99 -6.26 17.44
CA ALA A 395 -12.81 -6.29 18.66
C ALA A 395 -13.24 -4.88 19.10
N PRO A 396 -14.52 -4.66 19.45
CA PRO A 396 -14.98 -3.34 19.85
C PRO A 396 -14.32 -2.88 21.15
N GLY A 397 -14.07 -1.58 21.29
CA GLY A 397 -13.42 -1.01 22.46
C GLY A 397 -13.03 0.45 22.28
N VAL A 398 -12.38 1.02 23.29
CA VAL A 398 -11.80 2.37 23.25
C VAL A 398 -10.29 2.24 23.38
N TYR A 399 -9.56 2.80 22.43
CA TYR A 399 -8.11 2.64 22.32
C TYR A 399 -7.46 4.00 22.07
N SER A 400 -6.16 4.15 22.33
CA SER A 400 -5.42 5.27 21.72
C SER A 400 -5.53 5.18 20.20
N ALA A 401 -5.55 6.29 19.47
CA ALA A 401 -5.72 6.27 18.00
C ALA A 401 -4.81 5.22 17.34
N ARG A 402 -3.51 5.24 17.66
CA ARG A 402 -2.53 4.27 17.16
C ARG A 402 -2.96 2.80 17.34
N LYS A 403 -3.56 2.45 18.47
CA LYS A 403 -4.00 1.07 18.80
C LYS A 403 -5.40 0.74 18.30
N SER A 404 -6.21 1.75 18.01
CA SER A 404 -7.56 1.55 17.48
C SER A 404 -7.51 1.04 16.05
N TYR A 405 -6.58 1.57 15.26
CA TYR A 405 -6.38 1.15 13.89
C TYR A 405 -5.80 -0.24 13.87
N LEU A 406 -6.31 -0.99 12.91
CA LEU A 406 -5.92 -2.34 12.70
C LEU A 406 -4.50 -2.36 12.14
N THR A 407 -3.59 -3.02 12.82
CA THR A 407 -2.22 -3.20 12.36
C THR A 407 -1.96 -4.67 12.20
N GLN A 408 -1.80 -5.12 10.96
CA GLN A 408 -1.20 -6.43 10.73
C GLN A 408 0.29 -6.27 10.93
N ALA A 409 0.81 -6.87 12.01
CA ALA A 409 2.24 -6.87 12.27
C ALA A 409 2.97 -7.69 11.20
N ASP A 410 4.19 -7.27 10.85
CA ASP A 410 5.02 -7.97 9.87
C ASP A 410 5.14 -9.45 10.16
N LEU A 411 5.21 -9.85 11.44
CA LEU A 411 5.30 -11.25 11.82
C LEU A 411 4.10 -12.08 11.34
N SER A 412 2.90 -11.50 11.35
CA SER A 412 1.69 -12.18 10.87
C SER A 412 1.65 -12.27 9.34
N SER A 413 2.04 -11.21 8.63
CA SER A 413 2.21 -11.24 7.17
C SER A 413 3.33 -12.19 6.75
N ALA A 414 4.43 -12.23 7.49
CA ALA A 414 5.60 -13.08 7.26
C ALA A 414 5.26 -14.56 7.44
N PHE A 415 4.61 -14.89 8.56
CA PHE A 415 4.16 -16.24 8.83
C PHE A 415 3.20 -16.75 7.76
N MET A 416 2.25 -15.91 7.31
CA MET A 416 1.32 -16.28 6.25
C MET A 416 2.00 -16.36 4.88
N ALA A 417 2.94 -15.46 4.56
CA ALA A 417 3.70 -15.47 3.30
C ALA A 417 4.52 -16.75 3.10
N ASP A 418 5.13 -17.28 4.17
CA ASP A 418 5.95 -18.50 4.10
C ASP A 418 5.11 -19.79 4.04
N LEU A 419 3.89 -19.78 4.60
CA LEU A 419 3.04 -20.98 4.75
C LEU A 419 1.89 -21.08 3.73
N ASP A 420 1.41 -19.92 3.27
CA ASP A 420 0.26 -19.78 2.39
C ASP A 420 0.41 -18.53 1.50
N PRO A 421 1.36 -18.55 0.55
CA PRO A 421 1.64 -17.43 -0.33
C PRO A 421 0.41 -17.04 -1.15
N TYR A 422 0.27 -15.74 -1.42
CA TYR A 422 -0.94 -15.22 -2.06
C TYR A 422 -0.69 -14.00 -2.92
N ASP A 423 -1.57 -13.82 -3.89
CA ASP A 423 -1.70 -12.55 -4.59
C ASP A 423 -2.83 -11.74 -4.00
N GLN A 424 -2.53 -10.52 -3.58
CA GLN A 424 -3.56 -9.58 -3.16
C GLN A 424 -3.93 -8.67 -4.32
N TYR A 425 -5.21 -8.68 -4.69
CA TYR A 425 -5.82 -7.78 -5.67
C TYR A 425 -6.64 -6.73 -4.95
N GLU A 426 -6.68 -5.54 -5.51
CA GLU A 426 -7.58 -4.50 -5.02
C GLU A 426 -8.07 -3.64 -6.18
N VAL A 427 -9.38 -3.46 -6.24
CA VAL A 427 -10.07 -2.65 -7.23
C VAL A 427 -10.74 -1.48 -6.55
N SER A 428 -10.90 -0.38 -7.27
CA SER A 428 -11.51 0.84 -6.76
C SER A 428 -12.65 1.32 -7.68
N VAL A 429 -13.84 1.46 -7.10
CA VAL A 429 -15.09 1.80 -7.78
C VAL A 429 -15.60 3.13 -7.25
N THR A 430 -16.04 4.03 -8.13
CA THR A 430 -16.60 5.33 -7.73
C THR A 430 -17.88 5.17 -6.92
N MET A 431 -18.06 6.05 -5.93
CA MET A 431 -19.19 5.99 -4.98
C MET A 431 -20.56 6.19 -5.62
N ASP A 432 -20.62 6.70 -6.85
CA ASP A 432 -21.85 6.81 -7.64
C ASP A 432 -22.27 5.46 -8.25
N LYS A 433 -21.46 4.41 -8.20
CA LYS A 433 -21.85 3.04 -8.62
C LYS A 433 -21.42 1.95 -7.64
N ALA A 434 -20.79 2.31 -6.52
CA ALA A 434 -20.19 1.38 -5.58
C ALA A 434 -21.17 0.34 -5.01
N GLY A 435 -22.38 0.74 -4.61
CA GLY A 435 -23.38 -0.16 -4.05
C GLY A 435 -23.93 -1.13 -5.08
N THR A 436 -24.26 -0.62 -6.26
CA THR A 436 -24.76 -1.42 -7.39
C THR A 436 -23.70 -2.42 -7.87
N CYS A 437 -22.44 -1.98 -7.96
CA CYS A 437 -21.31 -2.83 -8.32
C CYS A 437 -21.01 -3.92 -7.30
N LEU A 438 -21.05 -3.59 -6.00
CA LEU A 438 -20.88 -4.58 -4.95
C LEU A 438 -21.98 -5.65 -5.00
N ALA A 439 -23.23 -5.25 -5.28
CA ALA A 439 -24.34 -6.18 -5.40
C ALA A 439 -24.11 -7.22 -6.51
N GLY A 440 -23.71 -6.77 -7.70
CA GLY A 440 -23.43 -7.71 -8.80
C GLY A 440 -22.20 -8.58 -8.54
N ALA A 441 -21.15 -8.03 -7.94
CA ALA A 441 -19.96 -8.81 -7.56
C ALA A 441 -20.30 -9.90 -6.52
N ILE A 442 -21.21 -9.63 -5.59
CA ILE A 442 -21.73 -10.62 -4.62
C ILE A 442 -22.47 -11.76 -5.31
N GLU A 443 -23.24 -11.49 -6.34
CA GLU A 443 -23.89 -12.57 -7.10
C GLU A 443 -22.88 -13.44 -7.85
N VAL A 444 -21.83 -12.83 -8.43
CA VAL A 444 -20.71 -13.58 -9.02
C VAL A 444 -20.00 -14.41 -7.95
N TRP A 445 -19.68 -13.82 -6.80
CA TRP A 445 -19.05 -14.51 -5.66
C TRP A 445 -19.86 -15.71 -5.19
N LYS A 446 -21.17 -15.55 -4.93
CA LYS A 446 -22.04 -16.61 -4.39
C LYS A 446 -22.05 -17.84 -5.29
N SER A 447 -21.86 -17.68 -6.60
CA SER A 447 -21.83 -18.80 -7.55
C SER A 447 -20.58 -19.70 -7.44
N GLY A 448 -19.47 -19.21 -6.88
CA GLY A 448 -18.17 -19.92 -6.85
C GLY A 448 -17.36 -19.77 -5.55
N ALA A 449 -17.92 -19.15 -4.50
CA ALA A 449 -17.21 -18.80 -3.28
C ALA A 449 -16.56 -20.02 -2.57
N SER A 450 -17.24 -21.16 -2.55
CA SER A 450 -16.75 -22.38 -1.89
C SER A 450 -15.54 -23.02 -2.61
N GLU A 451 -15.28 -22.64 -3.86
CA GLU A 451 -14.21 -23.18 -4.67
C GLU A 451 -12.98 -22.27 -4.65
N GLY A 452 -13.20 -20.97 -4.86
CA GLY A 452 -12.12 -20.00 -5.06
C GLY A 452 -11.78 -19.09 -3.88
N MET A 453 -12.70 -18.86 -2.93
CA MET A 453 -12.47 -17.91 -1.84
C MET A 453 -12.01 -18.64 -0.57
N ARG A 454 -10.89 -18.21 0.01
CA ARG A 454 -10.30 -18.84 1.20
C ARG A 454 -10.10 -17.89 2.37
N VAL A 455 -10.18 -16.60 2.16
CA VAL A 455 -9.94 -15.62 3.22
C VAL A 455 -10.93 -14.46 3.10
N PRO A 456 -11.14 -13.70 4.19
CA PRO A 456 -12.10 -12.60 4.17
C PRO A 456 -11.69 -11.52 3.16
N GLY A 457 -12.64 -11.01 2.39
CA GLY A 457 -12.45 -9.81 1.58
C GLY A 457 -12.49 -8.55 2.45
N LEU A 458 -11.84 -7.46 2.02
CA LEU A 458 -11.82 -6.18 2.74
C LEU A 458 -12.36 -5.05 1.86
N ILE A 459 -13.35 -4.32 2.36
CA ILE A 459 -13.89 -3.10 1.77
C ILE A 459 -13.42 -1.88 2.57
N ARG A 460 -12.93 -0.87 1.86
CA ARG A 460 -12.51 0.42 2.42
C ARG A 460 -13.03 1.57 1.55
N PHE A 461 -12.98 2.78 2.08
CA PHE A 461 -13.53 3.97 1.46
C PHE A 461 -12.53 5.12 1.49
N VAL A 462 -12.35 5.81 0.38
CA VAL A 462 -11.38 6.91 0.26
C VAL A 462 -12.07 8.07 -0.44
N SER A 463 -11.87 9.28 0.08
CA SER A 463 -12.36 10.51 -0.54
C SER A 463 -11.80 10.70 -1.95
N GLU A 464 -12.40 11.62 -2.71
CA GLU A 464 -11.78 12.12 -3.93
C GLU A 464 -10.43 12.75 -3.63
N GLU A 465 -9.46 12.59 -4.54
CA GLU A 465 -8.13 13.16 -4.42
C GLU A 465 -7.68 13.79 -5.74
N THR A 466 -6.77 14.76 -5.66
CA THR A 466 -6.24 15.47 -6.83
C THR A 466 -4.96 14.91 -7.47
N PRO A 467 -4.12 14.06 -6.82
CA PRO A 467 -2.96 13.48 -7.50
C PRO A 467 -3.36 12.77 -8.79
N TYR A 468 -2.59 12.96 -9.86
CA TYR A 468 -2.99 12.56 -11.21
C TYR A 468 -3.28 11.07 -11.33
N LEU A 469 -2.47 10.24 -10.67
CA LEU A 469 -2.65 8.78 -10.68
C LEU A 469 -3.31 8.25 -9.41
N SER A 470 -3.84 9.09 -8.51
CA SER A 470 -4.61 8.56 -7.37
C SER A 470 -5.76 7.70 -7.89
N ASN A 471 -5.90 6.50 -7.32
CA ASN A 471 -7.03 5.64 -7.63
C ASN A 471 -8.37 6.35 -7.40
N SER A 472 -8.45 7.31 -6.48
CA SER A 472 -9.63 8.13 -6.18
C SER A 472 -9.68 9.48 -6.91
N ASN A 473 -8.83 9.71 -7.91
CA ASN A 473 -8.94 10.89 -8.77
C ASN A 473 -10.25 10.85 -9.58
N GLY A 474 -11.00 11.96 -9.60
CA GLY A 474 -12.29 12.06 -10.28
C GLY A 474 -13.48 11.47 -9.52
N GLY A 475 -13.36 11.34 -8.20
CA GLY A 475 -14.48 11.03 -7.31
C GLY A 475 -14.12 10.09 -6.16
N ALA A 476 -14.84 10.21 -5.05
CA ALA A 476 -14.70 9.31 -3.91
C ALA A 476 -14.93 7.85 -4.34
N ARG A 477 -14.21 6.91 -3.71
CA ARG A 477 -14.21 5.50 -4.12
C ARG A 477 -14.37 4.51 -2.97
N MET A 478 -15.03 3.41 -3.28
CA MET A 478 -14.97 2.14 -2.54
C MET A 478 -13.81 1.31 -3.10
N PHE A 479 -12.96 0.80 -2.22
CA PHE A 479 -11.91 -0.15 -2.52
C PHE A 479 -12.33 -1.53 -2.05
N VAL A 480 -12.12 -2.55 -2.88
CA VAL A 480 -12.44 -3.95 -2.61
C VAL A 480 -11.17 -4.76 -2.79
N ASN A 481 -10.68 -5.32 -1.69
CA ASN A 481 -9.46 -6.10 -1.59
C ASN A 481 -9.79 -7.59 -1.42
N LEU A 482 -9.10 -8.43 -2.19
CA LEU A 482 -9.29 -9.87 -2.21
C LEU A 482 -7.94 -10.56 -2.35
N GLU A 483 -7.81 -11.74 -1.75
CA GLU A 483 -6.56 -12.50 -1.74
C GLU A 483 -6.76 -13.87 -2.40
N ASP A 484 -5.87 -14.19 -3.33
CA ASP A 484 -5.80 -15.48 -4.00
C ASP A 484 -4.65 -16.30 -3.44
N HIS A 485 -4.98 -17.17 -2.49
CA HIS A 485 -4.07 -18.19 -1.95
C HIS A 485 -4.04 -19.46 -2.81
N VAL A 486 -4.98 -19.65 -3.76
CA VAL A 486 -5.05 -20.89 -4.55
C VAL A 486 -3.94 -20.95 -5.58
N SER A 487 -3.66 -19.84 -6.25
CA SER A 487 -2.73 -19.82 -7.41
C SER A 487 -1.31 -20.25 -7.06
N HIS A 488 -0.72 -19.70 -6.01
CA HIS A 488 0.63 -20.07 -5.58
C HIS A 488 0.64 -21.41 -4.84
N THR A 489 -0.30 -21.60 -3.92
CA THR A 489 -0.30 -22.76 -3.01
C THR A 489 -0.66 -24.06 -3.76
N LEU A 490 -1.71 -24.04 -4.58
CA LEU A 490 -2.14 -25.22 -5.36
C LEU A 490 -1.51 -25.30 -6.77
N LYS A 491 -0.72 -24.31 -7.17
CA LYS A 491 -0.12 -24.19 -8.52
C LYS A 491 -1.17 -24.37 -9.63
N LYS A 492 -2.36 -23.78 -9.44
CA LYS A 492 -3.45 -23.81 -10.42
C LYS A 492 -4.20 -22.47 -10.39
N PRO A 493 -4.73 -21.98 -11.53
CA PRO A 493 -5.50 -20.75 -11.56
C PRO A 493 -6.73 -20.78 -10.64
N ASN A 494 -7.07 -19.63 -10.06
CA ASN A 494 -8.28 -19.44 -9.25
C ASN A 494 -9.39 -18.75 -10.06
N LEU A 495 -10.08 -19.54 -10.89
CA LEU A 495 -11.03 -18.99 -11.87
C LEU A 495 -12.20 -18.24 -11.24
N GLU A 496 -12.72 -18.72 -10.11
CA GLU A 496 -13.83 -18.06 -9.42
C GLU A 496 -13.40 -16.72 -8.80
N PHE A 497 -12.14 -16.62 -8.35
CA PHE A 497 -11.55 -15.34 -7.94
C PHE A 497 -11.41 -14.37 -9.10
N GLU A 498 -10.85 -14.84 -10.21
CA GLU A 498 -10.65 -14.01 -11.39
C GLU A 498 -11.96 -13.46 -11.94
N ARG A 499 -13.05 -14.25 -11.95
CA ARG A 499 -14.37 -13.79 -12.40
C ARG A 499 -14.86 -12.57 -11.63
N VAL A 500 -14.66 -12.54 -10.33
CA VAL A 500 -15.09 -11.42 -9.48
C VAL A 500 -14.24 -10.18 -9.76
N VAL A 501 -12.92 -10.32 -9.82
CA VAL A 501 -12.04 -9.20 -10.15
C VAL A 501 -12.38 -8.64 -11.53
N ARG A 502 -12.62 -9.51 -12.52
CA ARG A 502 -13.03 -9.12 -13.88
C ARG A 502 -14.39 -8.41 -13.88
N TYR A 503 -15.37 -8.87 -13.10
CA TYR A 503 -16.64 -8.18 -12.98
C TYR A 503 -16.45 -6.72 -12.59
N PHE A 504 -15.60 -6.42 -11.60
CA PHE A 504 -15.32 -5.04 -11.22
C PHE A 504 -14.65 -4.22 -12.34
N VAL A 505 -13.68 -4.80 -13.04
CA VAL A 505 -12.95 -4.09 -14.09
C VAL A 505 -13.82 -3.85 -15.32
N GLU A 506 -14.56 -4.87 -15.76
CA GLU A 506 -15.32 -4.87 -17.02
C GLU A 506 -16.70 -4.20 -16.89
N GLU A 507 -17.44 -4.50 -15.81
CA GLU A 507 -18.82 -4.01 -15.64
C GLU A 507 -18.89 -2.74 -14.80
N CYS A 508 -17.86 -2.46 -14.00
CA CYS A 508 -17.84 -1.37 -13.05
C CYS A 508 -16.76 -0.32 -13.33
N ASP A 509 -15.95 -0.48 -14.37
CA ASP A 509 -14.88 0.45 -14.74
C ASP A 509 -14.00 0.76 -13.51
N ALA A 510 -13.68 -0.30 -12.78
CA ALA A 510 -12.87 -0.21 -11.57
C ALA A 510 -11.39 -0.05 -11.92
N ARG A 511 -10.67 0.78 -11.17
CA ARG A 511 -9.21 0.92 -11.30
C ARG A 511 -8.50 -0.05 -10.37
N LEU A 512 -7.43 -0.66 -10.86
CA LEU A 512 -6.53 -1.49 -10.07
C LEU A 512 -5.66 -0.64 -9.16
N HIS A 513 -5.49 -1.07 -7.91
CA HIS A 513 -4.56 -0.43 -6.98
C HIS A 513 -3.10 -0.66 -7.42
N TRP A 514 -2.28 0.40 -7.44
CA TRP A 514 -0.89 0.36 -7.95
C TRP A 514 0.01 -0.65 -7.22
N GLY A 515 -0.10 -0.76 -5.90
CA GLY A 515 0.72 -1.69 -5.10
C GLY A 515 0.33 -3.17 -5.13
N LYS A 516 -0.69 -3.60 -5.90
CA LYS A 516 -1.32 -4.94 -5.83
C LYS A 516 -1.07 -5.78 -7.09
N ALA A 517 -1.37 -7.08 -7.02
CA ALA A 517 -0.96 -8.09 -8.01
C ALA A 517 -1.66 -8.02 -9.37
N GLY A 518 -2.69 -7.18 -9.54
CA GLY A 518 -3.48 -7.15 -10.78
C GLY A 518 -2.79 -6.55 -12.00
N TRP A 519 -1.69 -5.81 -11.81
CA TRP A 519 -1.03 -5.09 -12.90
C TRP A 519 -0.42 -6.00 -13.97
N PRO A 520 0.45 -6.98 -13.65
CA PRO A 520 1.09 -7.83 -14.67
C PRO A 520 0.14 -8.49 -15.70
N PHE A 521 -1.11 -8.78 -15.32
CA PHE A 521 -2.06 -9.50 -16.18
C PHE A 521 -3.01 -8.58 -16.94
N LEU A 522 -3.42 -7.46 -16.33
CA LEU A 522 -4.39 -6.53 -16.90
C LEU A 522 -3.74 -5.27 -17.49
N GLU A 523 -2.42 -5.11 -17.34
CA GLU A 523 -1.66 -4.04 -17.95
C GLU A 523 -1.87 -3.92 -19.48
N PRO A 524 -1.92 -5.02 -20.28
CA PRO A 524 -2.24 -4.91 -21.71
C PRO A 524 -3.64 -4.36 -21.99
N CYS A 525 -4.55 -4.43 -21.03
CA CYS A 525 -5.90 -3.84 -21.13
C CYS A 525 -5.97 -2.40 -20.65
N PHE A 526 -4.99 -1.95 -19.84
CA PHE A 526 -4.99 -0.63 -19.25
C PHE A 526 -4.99 0.47 -20.32
N ASP A 527 -5.73 1.54 -20.09
CA ASP A 527 -5.67 2.73 -20.92
C ASP A 527 -5.69 3.95 -20.03
N GLY A 528 -4.53 4.56 -19.86
CA GLY A 528 -4.41 5.67 -18.94
C GLY A 528 -5.33 6.84 -19.28
N ALA A 529 -5.52 7.17 -20.57
CA ALA A 529 -6.38 8.28 -20.97
C ALA A 529 -7.87 7.98 -20.72
N ALA A 530 -8.27 6.70 -20.78
CA ALA A 530 -9.63 6.29 -20.42
C ALA A 530 -9.85 6.27 -18.90
N HIS A 531 -8.83 5.87 -18.13
CA HIS A 531 -8.97 5.68 -16.69
C HIS A 531 -8.68 6.95 -15.89
N TYR A 532 -7.78 7.83 -16.36
CA TYR A 532 -7.29 9.01 -15.64
C TYR A 532 -7.36 10.24 -16.54
N ALA A 533 -8.18 11.23 -16.16
CA ALA A 533 -8.33 12.47 -16.93
C ALA A 533 -6.99 13.21 -17.10
N GLN A 534 -6.11 13.15 -16.10
CA GLN A 534 -4.79 13.78 -16.09
C GLN A 534 -3.67 12.85 -16.59
N TRP A 535 -4.00 11.82 -17.39
CA TRP A 535 -2.99 10.88 -17.89
C TRP A 535 -1.89 11.58 -18.71
N CYS A 536 -2.26 12.46 -19.64
CA CYS A 536 -1.28 13.19 -20.43
C CYS A 536 -0.59 14.31 -19.65
N ASP A 537 -1.20 14.86 -18.59
CA ASP A 537 -0.48 15.72 -17.65
C ASP A 537 0.65 14.96 -16.97
N PHE A 538 0.38 13.74 -16.48
CA PHE A 538 1.42 12.88 -15.94
C PHE A 538 2.50 12.57 -17.00
N GLY A 539 2.10 12.36 -18.26
CA GLY A 539 3.04 12.22 -19.38
C GLY A 539 3.94 13.43 -19.57
N CYS A 540 3.41 14.65 -19.45
CA CYS A 540 4.22 15.87 -19.51
C CYS A 540 5.20 15.97 -18.34
N ALA A 541 4.79 15.57 -17.13
CA ALA A 541 5.72 15.47 -16.01
C ALA A 541 6.85 14.44 -16.26
N VAL A 542 6.55 13.34 -16.95
CA VAL A 542 7.56 12.36 -17.38
C VAL A 542 8.55 12.96 -18.38
N GLU A 543 8.07 13.68 -19.39
CA GLU A 543 8.92 14.36 -20.38
C GLU A 543 9.85 15.40 -19.73
N GLU A 544 9.38 16.06 -18.67
CA GLU A 544 10.17 17.05 -17.95
C GLU A 544 11.20 16.42 -17.00
N LEU A 545 10.77 15.45 -16.18
CA LEU A 545 11.60 14.91 -15.09
C LEU A 545 12.46 13.71 -15.48
N ASP A 546 12.04 12.95 -16.50
CA ASP A 546 12.76 11.76 -16.97
C ASP A 546 12.60 11.53 -18.50
N PRO A 547 13.08 12.47 -19.35
CA PRO A 547 13.02 12.34 -20.80
C PRO A 547 13.83 11.15 -21.33
N SER A 548 14.82 10.68 -20.57
CA SER A 548 15.64 9.51 -20.92
C SER A 548 14.98 8.17 -20.59
N GLY A 549 13.88 8.16 -19.84
CA GLY A 549 13.25 6.92 -19.37
C GLY A 549 14.16 6.12 -18.43
N LYS A 550 14.87 6.79 -17.52
CA LYS A 550 15.70 6.17 -16.48
C LYS A 550 14.87 5.44 -15.43
N PHE A 551 13.67 5.93 -15.13
CA PHE A 551 12.76 5.37 -14.13
C PHE A 551 11.53 4.68 -14.75
N ARG A 552 11.47 4.49 -16.07
CA ARG A 552 10.38 3.69 -16.67
C ARG A 552 10.50 2.23 -16.23
N THR A 553 9.47 1.48 -16.53
CA THR A 553 9.44 0.03 -16.40
C THR A 553 9.49 -0.55 -17.84
N GLU A 554 9.57 -1.86 -17.99
CA GLU A 554 9.47 -2.48 -19.33
C GLU A 554 8.03 -2.52 -19.88
N SER A 555 7.06 -2.00 -19.12
CA SER A 555 5.66 -1.90 -19.52
C SER A 555 5.44 -0.92 -20.67
N ASN A 556 4.68 -1.34 -21.69
CA ASN A 556 4.21 -0.48 -22.78
C ASN A 556 2.92 0.30 -22.43
N ALA A 557 2.36 0.06 -21.24
CA ALA A 557 1.17 0.78 -20.76
C ALA A 557 1.46 2.25 -20.43
N TRP A 558 2.73 2.60 -20.23
CA TRP A 558 3.21 3.98 -20.08
C TRP A 558 3.40 4.66 -21.43
N SER A 559 2.31 4.78 -22.19
CA SER A 559 2.27 5.51 -23.45
C SER A 559 1.23 6.62 -23.40
N TRP A 560 1.57 7.76 -24.00
CA TRP A 560 0.74 8.95 -24.02
C TRP A 560 0.54 9.37 -25.47
N ARG A 561 -0.70 9.29 -25.93
CA ARG A 561 -1.08 9.70 -27.27
C ARG A 561 -1.73 11.07 -27.18
N ALA A 562 -1.19 12.03 -27.93
CA ALA A 562 -1.74 13.37 -28.02
C ALA A 562 -2.22 13.65 -29.43
N THR A 563 -3.35 14.34 -29.56
CA THR A 563 -3.88 14.79 -30.86
C THR A 563 -4.14 16.30 -30.84
N GLN A 564 -3.96 16.94 -31.98
CA GLN A 564 -4.33 18.33 -32.22
C GLN A 564 -5.19 18.38 -33.49
N ASN A 565 -6.42 18.92 -33.38
CA ASN A 565 -7.41 18.88 -34.47
C ASN A 565 -7.65 17.47 -35.06
N GLY A 566 -7.59 16.44 -34.22
CA GLY A 566 -7.77 15.04 -34.62
C GLY A 566 -6.56 14.37 -35.28
N VAL A 567 -5.42 15.06 -35.38
CA VAL A 567 -4.17 14.52 -35.94
C VAL A 567 -3.20 14.20 -34.81
N ASP A 568 -2.55 13.04 -34.87
CA ASP A 568 -1.54 12.63 -33.89
C ASP A 568 -0.34 13.58 -33.92
N VAL A 569 0.08 14.04 -32.74
CA VAL A 569 1.26 14.89 -32.54
C VAL A 569 2.13 14.32 -31.42
N PRO A 570 3.45 14.55 -31.43
CA PRO A 570 4.31 14.21 -30.30
C PRO A 570 3.81 14.85 -29.00
N LEU A 571 3.78 14.10 -27.90
CA LEU A 571 3.30 14.57 -26.60
C LEU A 571 3.95 15.90 -26.19
N GLN A 572 5.26 16.05 -26.45
CA GLN A 572 6.04 17.23 -26.10
C GLN A 572 5.49 18.52 -26.73
N GLN A 573 4.84 18.45 -27.90
CA GLN A 573 4.21 19.63 -28.52
C GLN A 573 2.98 20.11 -27.76
N CYS A 574 2.39 19.23 -26.96
CA CYS A 574 1.25 19.51 -26.10
C CYS A 574 1.64 19.76 -24.65
N CYS A 575 2.92 19.67 -24.29
CA CYS A 575 3.36 19.91 -22.92
C CYS A 575 3.70 21.38 -22.68
N THR A 576 3.24 21.87 -21.53
CA THR A 576 3.49 23.22 -21.02
C THR A 576 4.06 23.11 -19.60
N PRO A 577 4.65 24.19 -19.04
CA PRO A 577 5.09 24.18 -17.64
C PRO A 577 3.98 23.90 -16.62
N THR A 578 2.71 24.03 -17.02
CA THR A 578 1.54 23.75 -16.18
C THR A 578 0.87 22.40 -16.48
N GLY A 579 1.47 21.58 -17.35
CA GLY A 579 0.94 20.28 -17.76
C GLY A 579 0.47 20.24 -19.21
N PHE A 580 -0.52 19.39 -19.49
CA PHE A 580 -1.00 19.12 -20.84
C PHE A 580 -1.89 20.27 -21.36
N SER A 581 -1.59 20.73 -22.56
CA SER A 581 -2.26 21.86 -23.19
C SER A 581 -3.71 21.55 -23.52
N SER A 582 -4.61 22.48 -23.19
CA SER A 582 -6.02 22.43 -23.59
C SER A 582 -6.24 22.56 -25.10
N GLN A 583 -5.21 22.91 -25.88
CA GLN A 583 -5.24 22.91 -27.34
C GLN A 583 -5.06 21.51 -27.93
N CYS A 584 -4.71 20.53 -27.10
CA CYS A 584 -4.56 19.13 -27.48
C CYS A 584 -5.61 18.26 -26.78
N THR A 585 -5.79 17.05 -27.29
CA THR A 585 -6.65 16.01 -26.67
C THR A 585 -5.79 14.80 -26.32
N CYS A 586 -5.88 14.36 -25.08
CA CYS A 586 -5.28 13.11 -24.62
C CYS A 586 -6.10 11.94 -25.21
N ALA A 587 -5.50 11.20 -26.12
CA ALA A 587 -6.18 10.17 -26.87
C ALA A 587 -5.96 8.78 -26.24
N PRO A 588 -6.96 7.87 -26.33
CA PRO A 588 -6.82 6.49 -25.91
C PRO A 588 -5.64 5.76 -26.57
N ARG A 589 -5.09 4.81 -25.84
CA ARG A 589 -4.04 3.91 -26.34
C ARG A 589 -4.62 3.03 -27.47
N THR A 590 -3.89 2.94 -28.59
CA THR A 590 -4.28 2.13 -29.75
C THR A 590 -3.78 0.69 -29.69
N ASP A 591 -2.62 0.48 -29.07
CA ASP A 591 -2.02 -0.83 -28.90
C ASP A 591 -2.42 -1.43 -27.55
N ARG A 592 -3.45 -2.29 -27.58
CA ARG A 592 -3.85 -3.15 -26.47
C ARG A 592 -3.59 -4.63 -26.78
N THR A 593 -2.56 -4.88 -27.59
CA THR A 593 -2.20 -6.24 -28.01
C THR A 593 -1.84 -7.04 -26.77
N GLY A 594 -2.47 -8.21 -26.60
CA GLY A 594 -2.31 -9.04 -25.40
C GLY A 594 -3.35 -8.79 -24.29
N CYS A 595 -4.26 -7.82 -24.45
CA CYS A 595 -5.43 -7.74 -23.56
C CYS A 595 -6.30 -8.99 -23.76
N PRO A 596 -6.49 -9.83 -22.72
CA PRO A 596 -7.28 -11.05 -22.87
C PRO A 596 -8.74 -10.71 -23.21
N ALA A 597 -9.38 -11.53 -24.07
CA ALA A 597 -10.79 -11.37 -24.37
C ALA A 597 -11.64 -11.55 -23.09
N PRO A 598 -12.84 -10.92 -23.01
CA PRO A 598 -13.81 -11.20 -21.95
C PRO A 598 -13.98 -12.72 -21.71
N GLY A 599 -13.87 -13.15 -20.46
CA GLY A 599 -13.95 -14.55 -20.04
C GLY A 599 -12.64 -15.35 -20.13
N THR A 600 -11.53 -14.76 -20.58
CA THR A 600 -10.22 -15.43 -20.60
C THR A 600 -9.61 -15.50 -19.20
N ILE A 601 -9.01 -16.65 -18.87
CA ILE A 601 -8.28 -16.90 -17.61
C ILE A 601 -7.10 -15.93 -17.52
N LEU A 602 -6.97 -15.22 -16.40
CA LEU A 602 -5.94 -14.20 -16.18
C LEU A 602 -4.60 -14.82 -15.80
N HIS A 603 -4.57 -16.01 -15.22
CA HIS A 603 -3.33 -16.71 -14.83
C HIS A 603 -2.91 -17.84 -15.77
N ILE A 604 -1.65 -17.78 -16.20
CA ILE A 604 -0.85 -18.96 -16.59
C ILE A 604 0.13 -19.17 -15.45
N VAL A 605 0.02 -20.31 -14.76
CA VAL A 605 1.00 -20.72 -13.74
C VAL A 605 2.36 -20.73 -14.43
N ALA A 606 3.30 -19.92 -13.94
CA ALA A 606 4.68 -19.97 -14.42
C ALA A 606 5.23 -21.38 -14.17
N ASP A 607 5.58 -22.08 -15.25
CA ASP A 607 6.28 -23.37 -15.24
C ASP A 607 7.67 -23.25 -14.57
#